data_AF-A0A918A6Q4-F1
#
_entry.id   AF-A0A918A6Q4-F1
#
_cell.length_a   1.000
_cell.length_b   1.000
_cell.length_c   1.000
_cell.angle_alpha   90.00
_cell.angle_beta   90.00
_cell.angle_gamma   90.00
#
_symmetry.space_group_name_H-M   'P 1'
#
loop_
_entity.id
_entity.type
_entity.pdbx_description
1 polymer ?
#
loop_
_entity_poly.entity_id
_entity_poly.type
_entity_poly.pdbx_seq_one_letter_code
_entity_poly.pdbx_strand_id
1 'polypeptide(L)'
;MASPLQYGDPPRLGPFVVQARLHSAPAGFVYLGQASDGRAVSLAVLTRGAAIDAAARERFVTALQEAAPSGDRSGVRSWLGLGSKGRATVTEDAPPVLDMNTGHAPWVAVAYVPGKPGAERFLEPVMVGGTLIGVAHGPDFVPYWLTDRTPALAAPVRRRPLTETRRRVLIAVAVLLALLVLLVTIVLLMLLGRSGGDPMPRQLPPTVFLPTPPPVPSTPYPEPSPSPSAPRSGEPTPGRSPGDEPPQEPQL
;
A
#
# COMPACT_ATOMS: atom_id res chain seq x y z
N MET A 1 -43.20 13.42 5.43
CA MET A 1 -43.74 13.65 4.07
C MET A 1 -42.58 13.79 3.11
N ALA A 2 -42.69 13.28 1.88
CA ALA A 2 -41.61 13.36 0.90
C ALA A 2 -41.49 14.77 0.32
N SER A 3 -40.26 15.27 0.22
CA SER A 3 -39.89 16.56 -0.35
C SER A 3 -39.06 16.33 -1.63
N PRO A 4 -39.13 17.22 -2.63
CA PRO A 4 -38.27 17.12 -3.81
C PRO A 4 -36.78 17.18 -3.45
N LEU A 5 -35.94 16.60 -4.31
CA LEU A 5 -34.49 16.63 -4.18
C LEU A 5 -33.95 18.06 -4.34
N GLN A 6 -32.94 18.37 -3.56
CA GLN A 6 -32.28 19.68 -3.56
C GLN A 6 -30.95 19.61 -4.30
N TYR A 7 -30.45 20.78 -4.68
CA TYR A 7 -29.11 20.90 -5.23
C TYR A 7 -28.07 20.39 -4.22
N GLY A 8 -27.23 19.44 -4.65
CA GLY A 8 -26.25 18.76 -3.79
C GLY A 8 -26.70 17.39 -3.26
N ASP A 9 -27.98 17.01 -3.45
CA ASP A 9 -28.42 15.65 -3.13
C ASP A 9 -27.83 14.65 -4.12
N PRO A 10 -27.44 13.45 -3.65
CA PRO A 10 -26.91 12.43 -4.53
C PRO A 10 -28.00 11.93 -5.49
N PRO A 11 -27.71 11.82 -6.80
CA PRO A 11 -28.64 11.19 -7.73
C PRO A 11 -28.73 9.67 -7.52
N ARG A 12 -27.70 9.07 -6.93
CA ARG A 12 -27.60 7.63 -6.65
C ARG A 12 -26.82 7.39 -5.36
N LEU A 13 -27.22 6.36 -4.62
CA LEU A 13 -26.52 5.85 -3.45
C LEU A 13 -26.34 4.34 -3.62
N GLY A 14 -25.09 3.88 -3.77
CA GLY A 14 -24.83 2.49 -4.13
C GLY A 14 -25.56 2.09 -5.42
N PRO A 15 -26.30 0.97 -5.43
CA PRO A 15 -27.09 0.54 -6.59
C PRO A 15 -28.44 1.26 -6.72
N PHE A 16 -28.84 2.09 -5.75
CA PHE A 16 -30.17 2.70 -5.69
C PHE A 16 -30.22 4.09 -6.33
N VAL A 17 -31.29 4.35 -7.08
CA VAL A 17 -31.56 5.68 -7.65
C VAL A 17 -32.37 6.49 -6.66
N VAL A 18 -31.91 7.69 -6.32
CA VAL A 18 -32.57 8.57 -5.35
C VAL A 18 -33.67 9.37 -6.06
N GLN A 19 -34.86 9.41 -5.46
CA GLN A 19 -36.05 10.04 -6.06
C GLN A 19 -36.55 11.26 -5.29
N ALA A 20 -36.57 11.18 -3.96
CA ALA A 20 -37.08 12.24 -3.10
C ALA A 20 -36.41 12.18 -1.73
N ARG A 21 -36.53 13.27 -0.96
CA ARG A 21 -36.09 13.32 0.43
C ARG A 21 -37.26 12.96 1.35
N LEU A 22 -37.09 11.96 2.21
CA LEU A 22 -38.11 11.53 3.19
C LEU A 22 -37.96 12.26 4.52
N HIS A 23 -36.73 12.47 4.97
CA HIS A 23 -36.43 13.09 6.26
C HIS A 23 -35.07 13.81 6.24
N SER A 24 -34.93 14.83 7.09
CA SER A 24 -33.69 15.56 7.32
C SER A 24 -33.49 15.71 8.82
N ALA A 25 -32.37 15.17 9.31
CA ALA A 25 -31.94 15.23 10.70
C ALA A 25 -30.56 15.88 10.79
N PRO A 26 -30.14 16.37 11.97
CA PRO A 26 -28.79 16.93 12.12
C PRO A 26 -27.67 15.91 11.83
N ALA A 27 -27.90 14.63 12.14
CA ALA A 27 -26.95 13.54 11.86
C ALA A 27 -26.91 13.12 10.39
N GLY A 28 -27.97 13.37 9.60
CA GLY A 28 -28.05 12.82 8.25
C GLY A 28 -29.36 13.09 7.52
N PHE A 29 -29.44 12.53 6.31
CA PHE A 29 -30.61 12.62 5.46
C PHE A 29 -31.17 11.23 5.19
N VAL A 30 -32.48 11.16 5.03
CA VAL A 30 -33.17 9.96 4.56
C VAL A 30 -33.83 10.27 3.23
N TYR A 31 -33.56 9.44 2.24
CA TYR A 31 -34.10 9.54 0.89
C TYR A 31 -35.01 8.36 0.58
N LEU A 32 -35.98 8.62 -0.28
CA LEU A 32 -36.69 7.59 -1.01
C LEU A 32 -35.84 7.24 -2.22
N GLY A 33 -35.49 5.97 -2.34
CA GLY A 33 -34.80 5.44 -3.50
C GLY A 33 -35.56 4.31 -4.16
N GLN A 34 -35.07 3.91 -5.32
CA GLN A 34 -35.57 2.78 -6.08
C GLN A 34 -34.43 1.82 -6.39
N ALA A 35 -34.64 0.54 -6.10
CA ALA A 35 -33.76 -0.54 -6.49
C ALA A 35 -33.86 -0.84 -8.00
N SER A 36 -32.91 -1.58 -8.54
CA SER A 36 -32.90 -1.97 -9.97
C SER A 36 -34.10 -2.82 -10.39
N ASP A 37 -34.73 -3.51 -9.43
CA ASP A 37 -35.96 -4.29 -9.60
C ASP A 37 -37.24 -3.46 -9.45
N GLY A 38 -37.12 -2.15 -9.21
CA GLY A 38 -38.23 -1.23 -9.07
C GLY A 38 -38.78 -1.07 -7.65
N ARG A 39 -38.30 -1.85 -6.67
CA ARG A 39 -38.77 -1.75 -5.28
C ARG A 39 -38.36 -0.42 -4.63
N ALA A 40 -39.26 0.16 -3.85
CA ALA A 40 -38.99 1.35 -3.07
C ALA A 40 -38.12 1.02 -1.84
N VAL A 41 -37.08 1.83 -1.64
CA VAL A 41 -36.15 1.69 -0.52
C VAL A 41 -36.01 3.01 0.23
N SER A 42 -35.83 2.93 1.54
CA SER A 42 -35.46 4.06 2.38
C SER A 42 -33.94 4.04 2.53
N LEU A 43 -33.29 5.15 2.20
CA LEU A 43 -31.84 5.28 2.19
C LEU A 43 -31.40 6.31 3.22
N ALA A 44 -30.65 5.92 4.25
CA ALA A 44 -30.06 6.88 5.19
C ALA A 44 -28.58 7.08 4.89
N VAL A 45 -28.15 8.34 4.93
CA VAL A 45 -26.76 8.76 4.76
C VAL A 45 -26.42 9.82 5.80
N LEU A 46 -25.21 9.75 6.36
CA LEU A 46 -24.72 10.75 7.29
C LEU A 46 -24.50 12.10 6.60
N THR A 47 -24.52 13.18 7.39
CA THR A 47 -23.93 14.45 6.94
C THR A 47 -22.40 14.30 6.84
N ARG A 48 -21.75 15.15 6.04
CA ARG A 48 -20.29 15.15 5.90
C ARG A 48 -19.61 15.37 7.24
N GLY A 49 -20.13 16.31 8.05
CA GLY A 49 -19.63 16.52 9.40
C GLY A 49 -19.68 15.23 10.23
N ALA A 50 -20.85 14.60 10.30
CA ALA A 50 -21.05 13.38 11.10
C ALA A 50 -20.24 12.18 10.56
N ALA A 51 -19.99 12.11 9.26
CA ALA A 51 -19.19 11.05 8.66
C ALA A 51 -17.67 11.21 8.93
N ILE A 52 -17.18 12.45 9.04
CA ILE A 52 -15.78 12.75 9.39
C ILE A 52 -15.51 12.38 10.86
N ASP A 53 -16.47 12.68 11.75
CA ASP A 53 -16.37 12.35 13.17
C ASP A 53 -16.34 10.83 13.40
N ALA A 54 -15.25 10.33 13.99
CA ALA A 54 -15.06 8.89 14.17
C ALA A 54 -16.13 8.28 15.09
N ALA A 55 -16.46 8.96 16.19
CA ALA A 55 -17.44 8.48 17.15
C ALA A 55 -18.87 8.46 16.59
N ALA A 56 -19.27 9.47 15.82
CA ALA A 56 -20.56 9.49 15.11
C ALA A 56 -20.64 8.38 14.05
N ARG A 57 -19.59 8.23 13.23
CA ARG A 57 -19.49 7.17 12.23
C ARG A 57 -19.55 5.77 12.85
N GLU A 58 -18.80 5.54 13.93
CA GLU A 58 -18.79 4.25 14.63
C GLU A 58 -20.16 3.90 15.18
N ARG A 59 -20.87 4.84 15.82
CA ARG A 59 -22.23 4.58 16.32
C ARG A 59 -23.22 4.23 15.22
N PHE A 60 -23.13 4.92 14.08
CA PHE A 60 -23.93 4.57 12.89
C PHE A 60 -23.61 3.14 12.43
N VAL A 61 -22.32 2.84 12.24
CA VAL A 61 -21.86 1.54 11.74
C VAL A 61 -22.20 0.41 12.71
N THR A 62 -22.11 0.63 14.02
CA THR A 62 -22.53 -0.34 15.05
C THR A 62 -24.01 -0.63 14.92
N ALA A 63 -24.86 0.40 14.82
CA ALA A 63 -26.30 0.22 14.63
C ALA A 63 -26.62 -0.56 13.34
N LEU A 64 -25.87 -0.30 12.25
CA LEU A 64 -26.00 -1.08 11.02
C LEU A 64 -25.63 -2.55 11.21
N GLN A 65 -24.52 -2.83 11.88
CA GLN A 65 -24.04 -4.20 12.11
C GLN A 65 -24.97 -4.99 13.03
N GLU A 66 -25.58 -4.34 14.02
CA GLU A 66 -26.56 -4.97 14.91
C GLU A 66 -27.86 -5.34 14.18
N ALA A 67 -28.27 -4.55 13.19
CA ALA A 67 -29.46 -4.82 12.37
C ALA A 67 -29.18 -5.67 11.12
N ALA A 68 -27.90 -5.86 10.76
CA ALA A 68 -27.52 -6.77 9.69
C ALA A 68 -27.88 -8.19 10.12
N PRO A 69 -28.55 -8.99 9.28
CA PRO A 69 -28.68 -10.40 9.57
C PRO A 69 -27.27 -10.99 9.73
N SER A 70 -27.01 -11.70 10.83
CA SER A 70 -25.72 -12.36 11.14
C SER A 70 -25.27 -13.41 10.11
N GLY A 71 -25.94 -13.50 8.96
CA GLY A 71 -25.70 -14.44 7.89
C GLY A 71 -24.68 -13.91 6.88
N ASP A 72 -23.63 -14.70 6.70
CA ASP A 72 -22.86 -14.86 5.45
C ASP A 72 -21.44 -14.26 5.34
N ARG A 73 -20.81 -13.88 6.47
CA ARG A 73 -19.33 -13.70 6.51
C ARG A 73 -18.60 -14.35 7.70
N SER A 74 -19.29 -15.16 8.51
CA SER A 74 -18.71 -15.78 9.72
C SER A 74 -18.81 -17.31 9.74
N GLY A 75 -18.58 -17.96 8.60
CA GLY A 75 -18.53 -19.44 8.54
C GLY A 75 -17.38 -20.07 9.34
N VAL A 76 -16.34 -19.29 9.70
CA VAL A 76 -15.13 -19.84 10.35
C VAL A 76 -14.96 -19.36 11.80
N ARG A 77 -15.54 -18.21 12.18
CA ARG A 77 -15.44 -17.68 13.56
C ARG A 77 -16.66 -17.99 14.43
N SER A 78 -17.78 -18.45 13.84
CA SER A 78 -19.00 -18.78 14.60
C SER A 78 -19.06 -20.22 15.13
N TRP A 79 -18.14 -21.11 14.72
CA TRP A 79 -18.04 -22.48 15.25
C TRP A 79 -17.38 -22.53 16.64
N LEU A 80 -16.47 -21.60 16.92
CA LEU A 80 -15.88 -21.44 18.24
C LEU A 80 -16.83 -20.57 19.05
N GLY A 81 -17.75 -21.21 19.77
CA GLY A 81 -18.92 -20.62 20.45
C GLY A 81 -18.65 -19.55 21.51
N LEU A 82 -17.99 -18.45 21.16
CA LEU A 82 -18.10 -17.16 21.84
C LEU A 82 -19.16 -16.35 21.10
N GLY A 83 -20.41 -16.77 21.25
CA GLY A 83 -21.56 -15.99 20.84
C GLY A 83 -21.51 -14.64 21.54
N SER A 84 -21.41 -13.57 20.75
CA SER A 84 -21.61 -12.18 21.20
C SER A 84 -23.07 -12.01 21.63
N LYS A 85 -23.44 -12.59 22.76
CA LYS A 85 -24.62 -12.23 23.56
C LYS A 85 -24.23 -11.02 24.41
N GLY A 86 -24.06 -9.89 23.73
CA GLY A 86 -23.85 -8.60 24.37
C GLY A 86 -24.82 -7.60 23.75
N ARG A 87 -25.94 -7.35 24.44
CA ARG A 87 -26.81 -6.17 24.27
C ARG A 87 -27.88 -6.19 23.15
N ALA A 88 -28.59 -7.30 22.99
CA ALA A 88 -29.83 -7.36 22.22
C ALA A 88 -31.06 -6.87 23.02
N THR A 89 -31.07 -5.64 23.55
CA THR A 89 -32.22 -5.13 24.34
C THR A 89 -32.83 -3.82 23.82
N VAL A 90 -32.48 -3.35 22.60
CA VAL A 90 -33.07 -2.13 22.02
C VAL A 90 -33.48 -2.28 20.54
N THR A 91 -33.14 -3.39 19.89
CA THR A 91 -33.16 -3.52 18.41
C THR A 91 -34.23 -4.51 17.91
N GLU A 92 -35.36 -4.67 18.60
CA GLU A 92 -36.46 -5.54 18.10
C GLU A 92 -37.30 -4.90 16.98
N ASP A 93 -37.15 -3.59 16.76
CA ASP A 93 -37.92 -2.81 15.77
C ASP A 93 -37.02 -2.17 14.69
N ALA A 94 -35.78 -2.66 14.53
CA ALA A 94 -34.92 -2.19 13.46
C ALA A 94 -35.34 -2.81 12.12
N PRO A 95 -35.59 -2.00 11.07
CA PRO A 95 -35.96 -2.54 9.77
C PRO A 95 -34.80 -3.36 9.17
N PRO A 96 -35.09 -4.49 8.50
CA PRO A 96 -34.06 -5.34 7.94
C PRO A 96 -33.23 -4.59 6.90
N VAL A 97 -31.90 -4.67 7.03
CA VAL A 97 -30.99 -4.03 6.10
C VAL A 97 -30.91 -4.81 4.79
N LEU A 98 -31.19 -4.13 3.69
CA LEU A 98 -31.08 -4.68 2.33
C LEU A 98 -29.66 -4.56 1.78
N ASP A 99 -29.01 -3.43 2.03
CA ASP A 99 -27.64 -3.15 1.62
C ASP A 99 -27.05 -2.03 2.48
N MET A 100 -25.74 -1.96 2.58
CA MET A 100 -25.04 -0.94 3.36
C MET A 100 -23.61 -0.72 2.89
N ASN A 101 -23.07 0.47 3.19
CA ASN A 101 -21.66 0.76 3.12
C ASN A 101 -21.19 1.31 4.47
N THR A 102 -20.14 0.72 5.03
CA THR A 102 -19.57 1.10 6.33
C THR A 102 -18.25 1.87 6.21
N GLY A 103 -17.89 2.32 5.00
CA GLY A 103 -16.67 3.07 4.72
C GLY A 103 -16.71 4.52 5.23
N HIS A 104 -15.88 5.38 4.64
CA HIS A 104 -15.74 6.79 5.07
C HIS A 104 -17.00 7.64 4.90
N ALA A 105 -17.92 7.24 4.02
CA ALA A 105 -19.21 7.88 3.80
C ALA A 105 -20.29 6.81 3.90
N PRO A 106 -20.65 6.42 5.14
CA PRO A 106 -21.49 5.27 5.34
C PRO A 106 -22.94 5.59 4.99
N TRP A 107 -23.65 4.59 4.49
CA TRP A 107 -25.07 4.65 4.16
C TRP A 107 -25.71 3.29 4.33
N VAL A 108 -27.03 3.28 4.47
CA VAL A 108 -27.84 2.05 4.60
C VAL A 108 -29.08 2.15 3.73
N ALA A 109 -29.48 1.01 3.16
CA ALA A 109 -30.72 0.81 2.45
C ALA A 109 -31.61 -0.18 3.22
N VAL A 110 -32.85 0.21 3.48
CA VAL A 110 -33.89 -0.67 4.03
C VAL A 110 -35.13 -0.62 3.16
N ALA A 111 -36.02 -1.61 3.29
CA ALA A 111 -37.29 -1.60 2.57
C ALA A 111 -38.13 -0.37 3.00
N TYR A 112 -38.64 0.39 2.02
CA TYR A 112 -39.56 1.48 2.34
C TYR A 112 -40.97 0.94 2.53
N VAL A 113 -41.51 1.11 3.74
CA VAL A 113 -42.90 0.79 4.06
C VAL A 113 -43.58 2.07 4.55
N PRO A 114 -44.60 2.60 3.82
CA PRO A 114 -45.30 3.80 4.24
C PRO A 114 -45.85 3.68 5.66
N GLY A 115 -45.60 4.69 6.49
CA GLY A 115 -46.09 4.75 7.88
C GLY A 115 -45.32 3.89 8.88
N LYS A 116 -44.28 3.16 8.47
CA LYS A 116 -43.34 2.49 9.37
C LYS A 116 -42.00 3.22 9.42
N PRO A 117 -41.26 3.10 10.53
CA PRO A 117 -39.90 3.61 10.60
C PRO A 117 -39.01 2.93 9.54
N GLY A 118 -38.38 3.74 8.70
CA GLY A 118 -37.41 3.32 7.69
C GLY A 118 -35.97 3.51 8.17
N ALA A 119 -35.13 4.00 7.26
CA ALA A 119 -33.70 4.14 7.50
C ALA A 119 -33.36 5.23 8.54
N GLU A 120 -34.31 6.11 8.88
CA GLU A 120 -34.16 7.13 9.93
C GLU A 120 -33.79 6.54 11.29
N ARG A 121 -34.18 5.29 11.59
CA ARG A 121 -33.85 4.63 12.86
C ARG A 121 -32.35 4.47 13.08
N PHE A 122 -31.56 4.39 12.01
CA PHE A 122 -30.10 4.29 12.09
C PHE A 122 -29.42 5.62 12.35
N LEU A 123 -30.12 6.75 12.17
CA LEU A 123 -29.57 8.08 12.47
C LEU A 123 -29.73 8.44 13.95
N GLU A 124 -30.69 7.83 14.66
CA GLU A 124 -30.95 8.11 16.07
C GLU A 124 -29.72 7.89 16.97
N PRO A 125 -28.99 6.75 16.89
CA PRO A 125 -27.82 6.50 17.73
C PRO A 125 -26.65 7.46 17.47
N VAL A 126 -26.66 8.19 16.35
CA VAL A 126 -25.62 9.15 15.94
C VAL A 126 -25.77 10.48 16.68
N MET A 127 -26.98 10.81 17.10
CA MET A 127 -27.21 11.95 17.98
C MET A 127 -26.79 11.58 19.40
N VAL A 128 -25.65 12.10 19.88
CA VAL A 128 -25.38 12.11 21.34
C VAL A 128 -26.14 13.30 21.92
N GLY A 129 -27.43 13.11 22.19
CA GLY A 129 -28.15 13.97 23.13
C GLY A 129 -28.02 13.32 24.51
N GLY A 130 -27.44 14.03 25.48
CA GLY A 130 -27.09 13.48 26.79
C GLY A 130 -28.28 12.91 27.56
N THR A 131 -28.48 11.60 27.46
CA THR A 131 -29.07 10.78 28.53
C THR A 131 -28.26 9.50 28.66
N LEU A 132 -26.99 9.64 29.02
CA LEU A 132 -26.26 8.58 29.70
C LEU A 132 -26.87 8.42 31.09
N ILE A 133 -27.99 7.69 31.18
CA ILE A 133 -28.47 7.06 32.41
C ILE A 133 -28.45 8.03 33.62
N GLY A 134 -29.16 9.16 33.52
CA GLY A 134 -29.21 10.17 34.58
C GLY A 134 -29.89 11.46 34.13
N VAL A 135 -30.31 12.29 35.09
CA VAL A 135 -30.73 13.68 34.82
C VAL A 135 -29.52 14.43 34.28
N ALA A 136 -29.67 15.12 33.16
CA ALA A 136 -28.58 15.86 32.52
C ALA A 136 -28.05 16.95 33.46
N HIS A 137 -26.84 16.74 33.98
CA HIS A 137 -26.12 17.74 34.76
C HIS A 137 -24.82 18.05 34.02
N GLY A 138 -24.74 19.24 33.41
CA GLY A 138 -23.57 19.69 32.68
C GLY A 138 -23.93 20.69 31.58
N PRO A 139 -22.93 21.39 31.01
CA PRO A 139 -23.16 22.24 29.85
C PRO A 139 -23.66 21.40 28.67
N ASP A 140 -24.55 21.97 27.87
CA ASP A 140 -25.03 21.34 26.64
C ASP A 140 -23.87 21.20 25.65
N PHE A 141 -23.47 19.96 25.38
CA PHE A 141 -22.45 19.67 24.37
C PHE A 141 -23.11 19.66 22.99
N VAL A 142 -22.87 20.71 22.22
CA VAL A 142 -23.24 20.76 20.81
C VAL A 142 -22.12 20.12 19.98
N PRO A 143 -22.39 19.02 19.23
CA PRO A 143 -21.37 18.40 18.41
C PRO A 143 -20.85 19.37 17.34
N TYR A 144 -19.54 19.48 17.18
CA TYR A 144 -18.91 20.41 16.23
C TYR A 144 -19.30 20.13 14.77
N TRP A 145 -19.66 18.88 14.46
CA TRP A 145 -20.06 18.44 13.12
C TRP A 145 -21.48 18.88 12.72
N LEU A 146 -22.25 19.53 13.61
CA LEU A 146 -23.61 19.98 13.32
C LEU A 146 -23.68 21.09 12.25
N THR A 147 -22.55 21.75 11.97
CA THR A 147 -22.45 22.88 11.02
C THR A 147 -22.40 22.43 9.56
N ASP A 148 -21.73 21.31 9.25
CA ASP A 148 -21.64 20.79 7.88
C ASP A 148 -22.73 19.76 7.61
N ARG A 149 -23.83 20.25 7.03
CA ARG A 149 -25.01 19.45 6.67
C ARG A 149 -25.03 19.03 5.21
N THR A 150 -23.90 18.97 4.53
CA THR A 150 -23.87 18.36 3.19
C THR A 150 -23.97 16.83 3.30
N PRO A 151 -24.62 16.11 2.37
CA PRO A 151 -24.64 14.65 2.42
C PRO A 151 -23.21 14.09 2.29
N ALA A 152 -22.86 13.12 3.13
CA ALA A 152 -21.58 12.42 3.04
C ALA A 152 -21.61 11.49 1.83
N LEU A 153 -21.00 11.94 0.73
CA LEU A 153 -20.84 11.11 -0.46
C LEU A 153 -19.46 10.49 -0.45
N ALA A 154 -19.39 9.20 -0.79
CA ALA A 154 -18.12 8.57 -1.05
C ALA A 154 -17.44 9.38 -2.16
N ALA A 155 -16.23 9.87 -1.88
CA ALA A 155 -15.46 10.56 -2.90
C ALA A 155 -15.36 9.63 -4.12
N PRO A 156 -15.59 10.13 -5.35
CA PRO A 156 -15.41 9.31 -6.53
C PRO A 156 -14.01 8.73 -6.44
N VAL A 157 -13.91 7.39 -6.49
CA VAL A 157 -12.63 6.70 -6.47
C VAL A 157 -11.84 7.27 -7.64
N ARG A 158 -10.95 8.22 -7.37
CA ARG A 158 -9.96 8.66 -8.34
C ARG A 158 -9.12 7.42 -8.56
N ARG A 159 -9.47 6.65 -9.59
CA ARG A 159 -8.63 5.58 -10.11
C ARG A 159 -7.32 6.29 -10.41
N ARG A 160 -6.34 6.14 -9.54
CA ARG A 160 -4.98 6.58 -9.85
C ARG A 160 -4.69 5.95 -11.21
N PRO A 161 -4.31 6.74 -12.23
CA PRO A 161 -4.06 6.15 -13.53
C PRO A 161 -3.02 5.04 -13.34
N LEU A 162 -3.16 3.93 -14.06
CA LEU A 162 -2.26 2.77 -14.04
C LEU A 162 -0.85 3.11 -14.60
N THR A 163 -0.34 4.31 -14.35
CA THR A 163 0.98 4.77 -14.78
C THR A 163 2.11 4.05 -14.07
N GLU A 164 1.85 3.52 -12.87
CA GLU A 164 2.84 2.75 -12.08
C GLU A 164 3.30 1.50 -12.85
N THR A 165 2.38 0.78 -13.50
CA THR A 165 2.71 -0.41 -14.30
C THR A 165 3.49 -0.03 -15.56
N ARG A 166 3.11 1.06 -16.25
CA ARG A 166 3.83 1.51 -17.45
C ARG A 166 5.26 1.93 -17.15
N ARG A 167 5.49 2.65 -16.03
CA ARG A 167 6.84 3.06 -15.63
C ARG A 167 7.73 1.86 -15.28
N ARG A 168 7.19 0.85 -14.58
CA ARG A 168 7.93 -0.40 -14.27
C ARG A 168 8.26 -1.21 -15.52
N VAL A 169 7.34 -1.30 -16.48
CA VAL A 169 7.58 -1.96 -17.77
C VAL A 169 8.66 -1.23 -18.57
N LEU A 170 8.61 0.11 -18.64
CA LEU A 170 9.64 0.89 -19.33
C LEU A 170 11.03 0.74 -18.69
N ILE A 171 11.11 0.72 -17.35
CA ILE A 171 12.37 0.46 -16.64
C ILE A 171 12.86 -0.95 -16.93
N ALA A 172 11.99 -1.96 -16.87
CA ALA A 172 12.36 -3.35 -17.17
C ALA A 172 12.88 -3.52 -18.60
N VAL A 173 12.23 -2.89 -19.59
CA VAL A 173 12.68 -2.90 -20.99
C VAL A 173 14.01 -2.17 -21.15
N ALA A 174 14.21 -1.03 -20.48
CA ALA A 174 15.47 -0.29 -20.53
C ALA A 174 16.63 -1.09 -19.90
N VAL A 175 16.39 -1.76 -18.78
CA VAL A 175 17.38 -2.64 -18.12
C VAL A 175 17.71 -3.84 -19.02
N LEU A 176 16.71 -4.47 -19.63
CA LEU A 176 16.91 -5.58 -20.57
C LEU A 176 17.76 -5.15 -21.77
N LEU A 177 17.47 -3.98 -22.34
CA LEU A 177 18.20 -3.43 -23.49
C LEU A 177 19.65 -3.08 -23.11
N ALA A 178 19.86 -2.50 -21.93
CA ALA A 178 21.21 -2.23 -21.41
C ALA A 178 22.02 -3.52 -21.20
N LEU A 179 21.39 -4.57 -20.67
CA LEU A 179 22.04 -5.87 -20.44
C LEU A 179 22.38 -6.56 -21.77
N LEU A 180 21.51 -6.43 -22.79
CA LEU A 180 21.78 -6.94 -24.13
C LEU A 180 22.93 -6.18 -24.81
N VAL A 181 22.98 -4.85 -24.71
CA VAL A 181 24.12 -4.05 -25.22
C VAL A 181 25.41 -4.45 -24.51
N LEU A 182 25.39 -4.61 -23.18
CA LEU A 182 26.55 -5.08 -22.42
C LEU A 182 27.04 -6.45 -22.92
N LEU A 183 26.13 -7.41 -23.11
CA LEU A 183 26.46 -8.73 -23.65
C LEU A 183 27.12 -8.62 -25.03
N VAL A 184 26.54 -7.83 -25.94
CA VAL A 184 27.08 -7.62 -27.28
C VAL A 184 28.47 -6.99 -27.22
N THR A 185 28.69 -6.01 -26.33
CA THR A 185 30.01 -5.40 -26.15
C THR A 185 31.05 -6.39 -25.64
N ILE A 186 30.71 -7.25 -24.68
CA ILE A 186 31.60 -8.30 -24.17
C ILE A 186 31.97 -9.29 -25.28
N VAL A 187 30.99 -9.74 -26.06
CA VAL A 187 31.21 -10.64 -27.21
C VAL A 187 32.12 -9.97 -28.24
N LEU A 188 31.85 -8.70 -28.58
CA LEU A 188 32.68 -7.95 -29.52
C LEU A 188 34.13 -7.81 -29.03
N LEU A 189 34.33 -7.50 -27.75
CA LEU A 189 35.66 -7.45 -27.14
C LEU A 189 36.38 -8.80 -27.19
N MET A 190 35.67 -9.91 -26.96
CA MET A 190 36.25 -11.25 -27.08
C MET A 190 36.64 -11.57 -28.53
N LEU A 191 35.82 -11.20 -29.52
CA LEU A 191 36.15 -11.41 -30.94
C LEU A 191 37.37 -10.58 -31.38
N LEU A 192 37.43 -9.30 -30.96
CA LEU A 192 38.55 -8.42 -31.29
C LEU A 192 39.84 -8.84 -30.58
N GLY A 193 39.77 -9.23 -29.30
CA GLY A 193 40.94 -9.64 -28.51
C GLY A 193 41.54 -10.98 -28.95
N ARG A 194 40.74 -11.89 -29.51
CA ARG A 194 41.22 -13.20 -30.01
C ARG A 194 42.00 -13.10 -31.33
N SER A 195 42.00 -11.93 -31.98
CA SER A 195 42.69 -11.69 -33.26
C SER A 195 44.19 -11.33 -33.10
N GLY A 196 44.68 -11.12 -31.88
CA GLY A 196 46.10 -10.96 -31.58
C GLY A 196 46.79 -12.33 -31.52
N GLY A 197 47.34 -12.75 -32.66
CA GLY A 197 47.89 -14.09 -32.86
C GLY A 197 49.06 -14.50 -31.96
N ASP A 198 49.24 -15.82 -31.85
CA ASP A 198 50.37 -16.45 -31.18
C ASP A 198 51.71 -15.93 -31.73
N PRO A 199 52.72 -15.62 -30.89
CA PRO A 199 54.04 -15.26 -31.38
C PRO A 199 54.70 -16.50 -32.01
N MET A 200 54.79 -16.52 -33.33
CA MET A 200 55.52 -17.54 -34.09
C MET A 200 57.00 -17.53 -33.66
N PRO A 201 57.63 -18.69 -33.34
CA PRO A 201 59.02 -18.72 -32.91
C PRO A 201 59.93 -18.27 -34.07
N ARG A 202 60.71 -17.22 -33.82
CA ARG A 202 61.61 -16.57 -34.77
C ARG A 202 62.72 -17.54 -35.19
N GLN A 203 62.76 -17.93 -36.47
CA GLN A 203 63.88 -18.71 -37.02
C GLN A 203 65.17 -17.87 -36.98
N LEU A 204 66.23 -18.45 -36.43
CA LEU A 204 67.57 -17.83 -36.34
C LEU A 204 68.24 -17.79 -37.74
N PRO A 205 69.04 -16.75 -38.04
CA PRO A 205 69.69 -16.61 -39.35
C PRO A 205 70.82 -17.64 -39.57
N PRO A 206 71.14 -18.00 -40.83
CA PRO A 206 72.17 -18.98 -41.15
C PRO A 206 73.58 -18.46 -40.84
N THR A 207 74.37 -19.26 -40.12
CA THR A 207 75.76 -18.96 -39.74
C THR A 207 76.69 -19.01 -40.95
N VAL A 208 77.29 -17.87 -41.31
CA VAL A 208 78.39 -17.79 -42.28
C VAL A 208 79.71 -17.98 -41.54
N PHE A 209 80.43 -19.06 -41.86
CA PHE A 209 81.77 -19.34 -41.30
C PHE A 209 82.84 -18.58 -42.08
N LEU A 210 83.52 -17.62 -41.43
CA LEU A 210 84.79 -17.06 -41.89
C LEU A 210 85.96 -17.79 -41.21
N PRO A 211 86.92 -18.37 -41.96
CA PRO A 211 88.12 -18.95 -41.37
C PRO A 211 89.09 -17.83 -40.94
N THR A 212 89.43 -17.80 -39.64
CA THR A 212 90.45 -16.91 -39.07
C THR A 212 91.77 -17.67 -38.88
N PRO A 213 92.94 -17.11 -39.24
CA PRO A 213 94.26 -17.75 -39.11
C PRO A 213 94.72 -17.94 -37.65
N PRO A 214 95.69 -18.84 -37.40
CA PRO A 214 95.98 -19.39 -36.07
C PRO A 214 96.67 -18.40 -35.10
N PRO A 215 96.48 -18.59 -33.77
CA PRO A 215 96.93 -17.67 -32.73
C PRO A 215 98.40 -17.87 -32.30
N VAL A 216 99.06 -16.78 -31.89
CA VAL A 216 100.32 -16.79 -31.13
C VAL A 216 99.98 -16.62 -29.63
N PRO A 217 100.55 -17.44 -28.71
CA PRO A 217 100.09 -17.54 -27.33
C PRO A 217 100.75 -16.49 -26.42
N SER A 218 99.99 -15.99 -25.45
CA SER A 218 100.54 -15.47 -24.19
C SER A 218 99.57 -15.77 -23.05
N THR A 219 100.19 -16.30 -22.02
CA THR A 219 99.71 -17.14 -20.91
C THR A 219 99.06 -16.37 -19.75
N PRO A 220 98.43 -17.08 -18.79
CA PRO A 220 97.26 -16.64 -18.02
C PRO A 220 97.60 -16.18 -16.59
N TYR A 221 96.63 -15.56 -15.92
CA TYR A 221 96.54 -15.67 -14.46
C TYR A 221 95.06 -15.66 -14.00
N PRO A 222 94.68 -16.43 -12.96
CA PRO A 222 93.37 -17.06 -12.82
C PRO A 222 92.44 -16.39 -11.80
N GLU A 223 91.13 -16.64 -12.01
CA GLU A 223 90.01 -17.01 -11.10
C GLU A 223 90.12 -16.82 -9.56
N PRO A 224 88.99 -16.74 -8.80
CA PRO A 224 87.70 -17.41 -9.08
C PRO A 224 86.39 -16.64 -8.76
N SER A 225 85.30 -17.13 -9.36
CA SER A 225 83.89 -17.02 -8.93
C SER A 225 83.54 -18.25 -8.04
N PRO A 226 82.45 -18.35 -7.25
CA PRO A 226 81.06 -18.35 -7.77
C PRO A 226 79.89 -17.88 -6.84
N SER A 227 78.78 -17.45 -7.47
CA SER A 227 77.30 -17.73 -7.28
C SER A 227 76.67 -18.06 -5.90
N PRO A 228 75.31 -18.00 -5.68
CA PRO A 228 74.18 -17.86 -6.63
C PRO A 228 72.98 -16.94 -6.20
N SER A 229 71.97 -16.89 -7.08
CA SER A 229 70.73 -16.10 -7.09
C SER A 229 69.56 -16.55 -6.18
N ALA A 230 68.81 -15.54 -5.66
CA ALA A 230 67.34 -15.35 -5.54
C ALA A 230 66.45 -16.41 -4.80
N PRO A 231 65.12 -16.21 -4.54
CA PRO A 231 64.23 -15.04 -4.73
C PRO A 231 63.26 -14.75 -3.52
N ARG A 232 62.30 -13.83 -3.74
CA ARG A 232 60.89 -13.78 -3.26
C ARG A 232 60.42 -12.66 -2.32
N SER A 233 59.48 -11.89 -2.89
CA SER A 233 58.14 -11.57 -2.36
C SER A 233 57.97 -10.41 -1.37
N GLY A 234 57.67 -9.22 -1.93
CA GLY A 234 56.33 -8.62 -1.93
C GLY A 234 55.59 -8.42 -0.61
N GLU A 235 55.50 -7.15 -0.19
CA GLU A 235 54.53 -6.59 0.76
C GLU A 235 53.07 -6.90 0.41
N PRO A 236 52.19 -6.93 1.43
CA PRO A 236 51.24 -5.82 1.50
C PRO A 236 51.00 -5.31 2.93
N THR A 237 50.94 -3.98 3.04
CA THR A 237 50.16 -3.24 4.06
C THR A 237 48.67 -3.36 3.69
N PRO A 238 47.76 -3.51 4.66
CA PRO A 238 46.84 -2.39 4.91
C PRO A 238 46.56 -2.18 6.40
N GLY A 239 46.62 -0.92 6.83
CA GLY A 239 46.07 -0.51 8.11
C GLY A 239 44.54 -0.56 8.12
N ARG A 240 43.98 -0.76 9.32
CA ARG A 240 42.76 -0.08 9.74
C ARG A 240 42.60 -0.12 11.25
N SER A 241 42.57 1.06 11.82
CA SER A 241 42.12 1.38 13.18
C SER A 241 40.65 0.98 13.37
N PRO A 242 40.29 0.51 14.57
CA PRO A 242 39.00 0.90 15.15
C PRO A 242 39.21 1.67 16.46
N GLY A 243 38.70 2.90 16.48
CA GLY A 243 38.42 3.64 17.70
C GLY A 243 37.04 3.29 18.27
N ASP A 244 36.83 3.85 19.46
CA ASP A 244 35.58 4.12 20.17
C ASP A 244 34.85 2.95 20.85
N GLU A 245 35.22 2.73 22.12
CA GLU A 245 34.31 2.33 23.19
C GLU A 245 33.72 3.58 23.87
N PRO A 246 32.40 3.59 24.12
CA PRO A 246 31.90 4.11 25.40
C PRO A 246 30.70 3.25 25.92
N PRO A 247 30.06 3.56 27.07
CA PRO A 247 30.47 3.06 28.39
C PRO A 247 29.33 2.35 29.18
N GLN A 248 29.75 1.61 30.21
CA GLN A 248 29.14 1.43 31.55
C GLN A 248 27.65 1.02 31.67
N GLU A 249 27.44 -0.22 32.11
CA GLU A 249 26.23 -0.73 32.77
C GLU A 249 26.12 -0.27 34.24
N PRO A 250 24.89 -0.12 34.79
CA PRO A 250 24.65 0.31 36.17
C PRO A 250 24.74 -0.85 37.17
N GLN A 251 25.39 -0.60 38.31
CA GLN A 251 25.29 -1.45 39.50
C GLN A 251 24.04 -1.11 40.32
N LEU A 252 23.34 -2.17 40.74
CA LEU A 252 22.58 -2.39 41.99
C LEU A 252 21.89 -1.20 42.67
#